data_AF-A0A699S526-F1
#
_entry.id   AF-A0A699S526-F1
#
_cell.length_a   1.000
_cell.length_b   1.000
_cell.length_c   1.000
_cell.angle_alpha   90.00
_cell.angle_beta   90.00
_cell.angle_gamma   90.00
#
_symmetry.space_group_name_H-M   'P 1'
#
loop_
_entity.id
_entity.type
_entity.pdbx_description
1 polymer ?
#
loop_
_entity_poly.entity_id
_entity_poly.type
_entity_poly.pdbx_seq_one_letter_code
_entity_poly.pdbx_strand_id
1 'polypeptide(L)'
;MKPSTIATITTSSDAPIPPTTIPSTILENLHTFNSVFRFDERLRSLETTFSEYRQTNLFVDAVSAIPENDEFLRNFDENMKKIIKGQVKSQVKEQVSRILPRIEEFVNVTLEAKVLTRSSHSLRTSYAIAADLS
;
A
#
# COMPACT_ATOMS: atom_id res chain seq x y z
N MET A 1 23.12 58.20 19.20
CA MET A 1 21.78 57.77 18.74
C MET A 1 21.04 57.17 19.93
N LYS A 2 19.75 57.47 20.10
CA LYS A 2 18.92 56.91 21.17
C LYS A 2 18.42 55.53 20.71
N PRO A 3 18.62 54.45 21.50
CA PRO A 3 18.11 53.13 21.12
C PRO A 3 16.57 53.15 21.08
N SER A 4 16.00 52.65 20.00
CA SER A 4 14.56 52.54 19.82
C SER A 4 14.09 51.16 20.26
N THR A 5 12.97 51.10 20.97
CA THR A 5 12.42 49.86 21.53
C THR A 5 11.07 49.60 20.88
N ILE A 6 10.98 48.51 20.10
CA ILE A 6 9.71 48.06 19.51
C ILE A 6 9.23 46.86 20.33
N ALA A 7 8.03 46.95 20.89
CA ALA A 7 7.40 45.87 21.62
C ALA A 7 6.48 45.06 20.67
N THR A 8 6.72 43.76 20.54
CA THR A 8 5.83 42.86 19.78
C THR A 8 4.96 42.08 20.76
N ILE A 9 3.64 42.14 20.59
CA ILE A 9 2.66 41.39 21.38
C ILE A 9 2.14 40.25 20.50
N THR A 10 2.36 39.00 20.90
CA THR A 10 1.75 37.83 20.27
C THR A 10 1.12 36.97 21.36
N THR A 11 -0.21 36.98 21.41
CA THR A 11 -1.02 36.20 22.34
C THR A 11 -1.50 34.91 21.67
N SER A 12 -1.16 33.75 22.24
CA SER A 12 -1.99 32.55 22.17
C SER A 12 -1.73 31.66 23.40
N SER A 13 -2.83 31.32 24.05
CA SER A 13 -3.06 30.56 25.30
C SER A 13 -1.90 29.76 25.91
N ASP A 14 -1.08 30.39 26.74
CA ASP A 14 -0.71 29.91 28.08
C ASP A 14 -0.02 31.07 28.82
N ALA A 15 -0.08 31.10 30.15
CA ALA A 15 0.30 32.19 31.09
C ALA A 15 1.07 33.42 30.52
N PRO A 16 0.65 34.67 30.83
CA PRO A 16 1.28 35.87 30.27
C PRO A 16 2.77 35.97 30.67
N ILE A 17 3.64 35.70 29.69
CA ILE A 17 5.09 35.88 29.82
C ILE A 17 5.38 37.39 29.65
N PRO A 18 6.14 38.04 30.55
CA PRO A 18 6.47 39.45 30.40
C PRO A 18 7.17 39.69 29.05
N PRO A 19 6.85 40.80 28.34
CA PRO A 19 7.43 41.09 27.03
C PRO A 19 8.95 41.15 27.13
N THR A 20 9.62 40.20 26.49
CA THR A 20 11.08 40.19 26.41
C THR A 20 11.49 41.23 25.38
N THR A 21 12.05 42.33 25.85
CA THR A 21 12.50 43.43 25.00
C THR A 21 13.78 43.02 24.30
N ILE A 22 13.74 42.80 22.98
CA ILE A 22 14.95 42.62 22.16
C ILE A 22 15.48 44.02 21.82
N PRO A 23 16.68 44.39 22.29
CA PRO A 23 17.29 45.67 21.95
C PRO A 23 17.47 45.79 20.43
N SER A 24 17.17 46.95 19.84
CA SER A 24 17.36 47.21 18.40
C SER A 24 18.80 46.98 17.95
N THR A 25 19.76 47.13 18.85
CA THR A 25 21.19 46.85 18.62
C THR A 25 21.45 45.39 18.25
N ILE A 26 20.65 44.44 18.75
CA ILE A 26 20.79 43.02 18.38
C ILE A 26 20.30 42.78 16.95
N LEU A 27 19.21 43.43 16.53
CA LEU A 27 18.69 43.35 15.16
C LEU A 27 19.62 44.04 14.16
N GLU A 28 20.17 45.20 14.51
CA GLU A 28 21.18 45.90 13.70
C GLU A 28 22.46 45.06 13.57
N ASN A 29 22.91 44.42 14.64
CA ASN A 29 24.06 43.51 14.61
C ASN A 29 23.77 42.27 13.76
N LEU A 30 22.55 41.74 13.76
CA LEU A 30 22.16 40.61 12.91
C LEU A 30 22.13 40.97 11.44
N HIS A 31 21.60 42.14 11.08
CA HIS A 31 21.62 42.62 9.69
C HIS A 31 23.05 42.91 9.23
N THR A 32 23.85 43.54 10.08
CA THR A 32 25.30 43.75 9.84
C THR A 32 26.02 42.43 9.68
N PHE A 33 25.73 41.44 10.52
CA PHE A 33 26.27 40.09 10.42
C PHE A 33 25.88 39.44 9.09
N ASN A 34 24.60 39.51 8.70
CA ASN A 34 24.13 38.97 7.42
C ASN A 34 24.91 39.55 6.23
N SER A 35 25.19 40.86 6.28
CA SER A 35 25.92 41.59 5.25
C SER A 35 27.43 41.33 5.26
N VAL A 36 28.08 41.29 6.43
CA VAL A 36 29.52 41.00 6.58
C VAL A 36 29.85 39.61 6.04
N PHE A 37 28.96 38.64 6.27
CA PHE A 37 29.13 37.27 5.80
C PHE A 37 28.57 37.01 4.40
N ARG A 38 28.02 38.04 3.74
CA ARG A 38 27.55 37.95 2.35
C ARG A 38 26.57 36.80 2.13
N PHE A 39 25.72 36.52 3.12
CA PHE A 39 24.89 35.30 3.11
C PHE A 39 23.94 35.27 1.92
N ASP A 40 23.39 36.41 1.52
CA ASP A 40 22.50 36.50 0.37
C ASP A 40 23.24 36.17 -0.94
N GLU A 41 24.47 36.65 -1.12
CA GLU A 41 25.28 36.30 -2.29
C GLU A 41 25.71 34.82 -2.26
N ARG A 42 26.04 34.29 -1.07
CA ARG A 42 26.41 32.88 -0.89
C ARG A 42 25.24 31.93 -1.14
N LEU A 43 24.05 32.25 -0.64
CA LEU A 43 22.84 31.47 -0.86
C LEU A 43 22.48 31.44 -2.35
N ARG A 44 22.53 32.60 -3.01
CA ARG A 44 22.31 32.72 -4.46
C ARG A 44 23.32 31.90 -5.26
N SER A 45 24.60 31.96 -4.89
CA SER A 45 25.64 31.15 -5.53
C SER A 45 25.39 29.66 -5.36
N LEU A 46 25.01 29.24 -4.15
CA LEU A 46 24.72 27.84 -3.85
C LEU A 46 23.51 27.32 -4.64
N GLU A 47 22.43 28.10 -4.71
CA GLU A 47 21.24 27.78 -5.51
C GLU A 47 21.58 27.68 -7.00
N THR A 48 22.44 28.58 -7.51
CA THR A 48 22.93 28.54 -8.89
C THR A 48 23.72 27.25 -9.14
N THR A 49 24.66 26.89 -8.26
CA THR A 49 25.45 25.65 -8.37
C THR A 49 24.57 24.40 -8.32
N PHE A 50 23.55 24.37 -7.44
CA PHE A 50 22.59 23.26 -7.41
C PHE A 50 21.77 23.18 -8.70
N SER A 51 21.33 24.32 -9.24
CA SER A 51 20.58 24.37 -10.50
C SER A 51 21.43 23.87 -11.67
N GLU A 52 22.67 24.35 -11.81
CA GLU A 52 23.63 23.89 -12.82
C GLU A 52 23.91 22.39 -12.68
N TYR A 53 24.15 21.91 -11.46
CA TYR A 53 24.32 20.49 -11.16
C TYR A 53 23.10 19.69 -11.61
N ARG A 54 21.87 20.12 -11.30
CA ARG A 54 20.66 19.41 -11.75
C ARG A 54 20.46 19.44 -13.26
N GLN A 55 20.91 20.50 -13.94
CA GLN A 55 20.85 20.59 -15.40
C GLN A 55 21.92 19.75 -16.11
N THR A 56 23.11 19.58 -15.51
CA THR A 56 24.18 18.73 -16.07
C THR A 56 24.14 17.28 -15.60
N ASN A 57 23.43 16.96 -14.52
CA ASN A 57 23.12 15.58 -14.16
C ASN A 57 22.02 15.00 -15.04
N LEU A 58 22.42 14.76 -16.29
CA LEU A 58 21.69 13.99 -17.29
C LEU A 58 21.47 12.53 -16.84
N PHE A 59 21.92 12.14 -15.65
CA PHE A 59 21.86 10.76 -15.16
C PHE A 59 20.42 10.24 -15.07
N VAL A 60 19.46 11.06 -14.64
CA VAL A 60 18.05 10.64 -14.55
C VAL A 60 17.45 10.46 -15.94
N ASP A 61 17.69 11.40 -16.85
CA ASP A 61 17.17 11.34 -18.22
C ASP A 61 17.87 10.26 -19.05
N ALA A 62 19.19 10.12 -18.93
CA ALA A 62 19.98 9.12 -19.63
C ALA A 62 19.66 7.70 -19.17
N VAL A 63 19.42 7.49 -17.87
CA VAL A 63 18.98 6.18 -17.33
C VAL A 63 17.54 5.88 -17.76
N SER A 64 16.66 6.89 -17.82
CA SER A 64 15.28 6.75 -18.28
C SER A 64 15.16 6.58 -19.81
N ALA A 65 16.14 7.06 -20.56
CA ALA A 65 16.21 6.96 -22.01
C ALA A 65 16.89 5.67 -22.51
N ILE A 66 17.06 4.65 -21.65
CA ILE A 66 17.54 3.32 -22.05
C ILE A 66 16.32 2.43 -22.37
N PRO A 67 15.86 2.37 -23.64
CA PRO A 67 14.66 1.60 -24.02
C PRO A 67 14.80 0.10 -23.79
N GLU A 68 16.03 -0.43 -23.72
CA GLU A 68 16.30 -1.84 -23.40
C GLU A 68 15.77 -2.24 -22.02
N ASN A 69 15.80 -1.34 -21.02
CA ASN A 69 15.27 -1.64 -19.69
C ASN A 69 13.75 -1.77 -19.73
N ASP A 70 13.07 -0.88 -20.46
CA ASP A 70 11.61 -0.93 -20.59
C ASP A 70 11.15 -2.18 -21.35
N GLU A 71 11.85 -2.56 -22.41
CA GLU A 71 11.56 -3.78 -23.15
C GLU A 71 11.82 -5.04 -22.32
N PHE A 72 12.92 -5.06 -21.58
CA PHE A 72 13.25 -6.15 -20.66
C PHE A 72 12.17 -6.33 -19.59
N LEU A 73 11.74 -5.24 -18.94
CA LEU A 73 10.71 -5.27 -17.91
C LEU A 73 9.35 -5.72 -18.47
N ARG A 74 8.96 -5.24 -19.66
CA ARG A 74 7.73 -5.70 -20.33
C ARG A 74 7.77 -7.18 -20.68
N ASN A 75 8.89 -7.66 -21.21
CA ASN A 75 9.05 -9.08 -21.53
C ASN A 75 9.01 -9.94 -20.25
N PHE A 76 9.64 -9.47 -19.17
CA PHE A 76 9.59 -10.15 -17.88
C PHE A 76 8.16 -10.24 -17.33
N ASP A 77 7.42 -9.13 -17.33
CA ASP A 77 6.02 -9.09 -16.86
C ASP A 77 5.13 -10.06 -17.66
N GLU A 78 5.22 -10.02 -19.00
CA GLU A 78 4.44 -10.91 -19.86
C GLU A 78 4.82 -12.39 -19.67
N ASN A 79 6.09 -12.70 -19.43
CA ASN A 79 6.52 -14.07 -19.12
C ASN A 79 6.00 -14.54 -17.77
N MET A 80 6.08 -13.70 -16.73
CA MET A 80 5.54 -14.02 -15.40
C MET A 80 4.04 -14.27 -15.45
N LYS A 81 3.30 -13.43 -16.18
CA LYS A 81 1.86 -13.59 -16.41
C LYS A 81 1.53 -14.89 -17.12
N LYS A 82 2.29 -15.28 -18.15
CA LYS A 82 2.13 -16.58 -18.83
C LYS A 82 2.35 -17.76 -17.89
N ILE A 83 3.40 -17.72 -17.07
CA ILE A 83 3.72 -18.76 -16.09
C ILE A 83 2.61 -18.90 -15.07
N ILE A 84 2.21 -17.79 -14.42
CA ILE A 84 1.15 -17.79 -13.40
C ILE A 84 -0.16 -18.32 -14.00
N LYS A 85 -0.55 -17.84 -15.19
CA LYS A 85 -1.77 -18.29 -15.88
C LYS A 85 -1.72 -19.79 -16.19
N GLY A 86 -0.59 -20.30 -16.66
CA GLY A 86 -0.40 -21.72 -16.93
C GLY A 86 -0.50 -22.58 -15.68
N GLN A 87 0.19 -22.16 -14.61
CA GLN A 87 0.20 -22.86 -13.33
C GLN A 87 -1.19 -22.90 -12.69
N VAL A 88 -1.87 -21.75 -12.59
CA VAL A 88 -3.22 -21.65 -12.03
C VAL A 88 -4.19 -22.54 -12.82
N LYS A 89 -4.15 -22.49 -14.16
CA LYS A 89 -5.03 -23.31 -15.00
C LYS A 89 -4.79 -24.81 -14.77
N SER A 90 -3.53 -25.25 -14.68
CA SER A 90 -3.19 -26.66 -14.47
C SER A 90 -3.60 -27.12 -13.07
N GLN A 91 -3.29 -26.34 -12.04
CA GLN A 91 -3.63 -26.67 -10.65
C GLN A 91 -5.14 -26.74 -10.42
N VAL A 92 -5.89 -25.77 -10.94
CA VAL A 92 -7.37 -25.78 -10.84
C VAL A 92 -7.93 -27.02 -11.54
N LYS A 93 -7.46 -27.35 -12.75
CA LYS A 93 -7.90 -28.54 -13.47
C LYS A 93 -7.63 -29.82 -12.66
N GLU A 94 -6.43 -29.95 -12.12
CA GLU A 94 -6.04 -31.12 -11.32
C GLU A 94 -6.87 -31.23 -10.04
N GLN A 95 -7.10 -30.13 -9.33
CA GLN A 95 -7.94 -30.13 -8.13
C GLN A 95 -9.38 -30.49 -8.46
N VAL A 96 -9.97 -29.93 -9.52
CA VAL A 96 -11.33 -30.26 -9.95
C VAL A 96 -11.42 -31.75 -10.31
N SER A 97 -10.45 -32.29 -11.04
CA SER A 97 -10.40 -33.73 -11.37
C SER A 97 -10.28 -34.63 -10.13
N ARG A 98 -9.66 -34.16 -9.04
CA ARG A 98 -9.55 -34.91 -7.78
C ARG A 98 -10.80 -34.78 -6.90
N ILE A 99 -11.45 -33.62 -6.92
CA ILE A 99 -12.59 -33.30 -6.03
C ILE A 99 -13.89 -33.84 -6.61
N LEU A 100 -14.11 -33.72 -7.92
CA LEU A 100 -15.39 -34.08 -8.55
C LEU A 100 -15.80 -35.54 -8.29
N PRO A 101 -14.93 -36.56 -8.44
CA PRO A 101 -15.31 -37.95 -8.17
C PRO A 101 -15.63 -38.20 -6.69
N ARG A 102 -14.94 -37.50 -5.77
CA ARG A 102 -15.20 -37.62 -4.32
C ARG A 102 -16.57 -37.09 -3.94
N ILE A 103 -17.00 -35.99 -4.58
CA ILE A 103 -18.34 -35.44 -4.39
C ILE A 103 -19.39 -36.40 -4.93
N GLU A 104 -19.18 -36.93 -6.14
CA GLU A 104 -20.08 -37.89 -6.77
C GLU A 104 -20.28 -39.14 -5.90
N GLU A 105 -19.18 -39.74 -5.43
CA GLU A 105 -19.21 -40.90 -4.54
C GLU A 105 -19.92 -40.58 -3.21
N PHE A 106 -19.59 -39.46 -2.58
CA PHE A 106 -20.22 -39.03 -1.34
C PHE A 106 -21.74 -38.88 -1.49
N VAL A 107 -22.19 -38.27 -2.59
CA VAL A 107 -23.62 -38.10 -2.88
C VAL A 107 -24.28 -39.47 -3.11
N ASN A 108 -23.65 -40.36 -3.86
CA ASN A 108 -24.20 -41.69 -4.13
C ASN A 108 -24.37 -42.50 -2.84
N VAL A 109 -23.32 -42.61 -2.02
CA VAL A 109 -23.35 -43.35 -0.75
C VAL A 109 -24.38 -42.77 0.21
N THR A 110 -24.43 -41.45 0.33
CA THR A 110 -25.38 -40.77 1.22
C THR A 110 -26.83 -41.00 0.77
N LEU A 111 -27.08 -40.95 -0.53
CA LEU A 111 -28.41 -41.16 -1.10
C LEU A 111 -28.86 -42.61 -0.90
N GLU A 112 -28.01 -43.59 -1.20
CA GLU A 112 -28.32 -45.01 -0.99
C GLU A 112 -28.66 -45.30 0.47
N ALA A 113 -27.86 -44.81 1.41
CA ALA A 113 -28.12 -44.99 2.84
C ALA A 113 -29.46 -44.37 3.27
N LYS A 114 -29.79 -43.18 2.76
CA LYS A 114 -31.06 -42.49 3.07
C LYS A 114 -32.27 -43.21 2.44
N VAL A 115 -32.12 -43.74 1.24
CA VAL A 115 -33.17 -44.53 0.57
C VAL A 115 -33.41 -45.83 1.33
N LEU A 116 -32.34 -46.54 1.71
CA LEU A 116 -32.44 -47.80 2.44
C LEU A 116 -33.11 -47.61 3.81
N THR A 117 -32.72 -46.58 4.56
CA THR A 117 -33.32 -46.28 5.88
C THR A 117 -34.79 -45.89 5.77
N ARG A 118 -35.16 -45.06 4.80
CA ARG A 118 -36.56 -44.68 4.57
C ARG A 118 -37.40 -45.86 4.09
N SER A 119 -36.88 -46.68 3.18
CA SER A 119 -37.53 -47.90 2.70
C SER A 119 -37.74 -48.89 3.84
N SER A 120 -36.72 -49.10 4.69
CA SER A 120 -36.81 -49.96 5.87
C SER A 120 -37.88 -49.46 6.84
N HIS A 121 -37.98 -48.16 7.07
CA HIS A 121 -39.03 -47.58 7.90
C HIS A 121 -40.43 -47.80 7.30
N SER A 122 -40.58 -47.60 5.98
CA SER A 122 -41.83 -47.84 5.27
C SER A 122 -42.26 -49.31 5.31
N LEU A 123 -41.32 -50.24 5.08
CA LEU A 123 -41.55 -51.68 5.16
C LEU A 123 -42.00 -52.10 6.56
N ARG A 124 -41.35 -51.57 7.60
CA ARG A 124 -41.69 -51.90 8.99
C ARG A 124 -43.09 -51.44 9.36
N THR A 125 -43.49 -50.25 8.92
CA THR A 125 -44.85 -49.74 9.11
C THR A 125 -45.88 -50.57 8.34
N SER A 126 -45.58 -50.93 7.08
CA SER A 126 -46.46 -51.77 6.27
C SER A 126 -46.71 -53.15 6.91
N TYR A 127 -45.66 -53.78 7.44
CA TYR A 127 -45.78 -55.10 8.08
C TYR A 127 -46.57 -55.03 9.40
N ALA A 128 -46.36 -53.98 10.20
CA ALA A 128 -47.11 -53.78 11.44
C ALA A 128 -48.62 -53.61 11.17
N ILE A 129 -49.00 -52.81 10.17
CA ILE A 129 -50.41 -52.63 9.77
C ILE A 129 -51.03 -53.96 9.32
N ALA A 130 -50.31 -54.76 8.53
CA ALA A 130 -50.82 -56.05 8.08
C ALA A 130 -51.05 -57.04 9.23
N ALA A 131 -50.18 -57.01 10.26
CA ALA A 131 -50.33 -57.85 11.44
C ALA A 131 -51.56 -57.45 12.30
N ASP A 132 -51.85 -56.15 12.43
CA ASP A 132 -53.01 -55.65 13.18
C ASP A 132 -54.37 -55.98 12.49
N LEU A 133 -54.35 -56.29 11.20
CA LEU A 133 -55.52 -56.63 10.40
C LEU A 133 -55.77 -58.15 10.29
N SER A 134 -54.90 -58.99 10.85
CA SER A 134 -55.00 -60.46 10.85
C SER A 134 -55.64 -61.01 12.11
#